data_AF-A0A1L7XU35-F1
#
_entry.id   AF-A0A1L7XU35-F1
#
_cell.length_a   1.000
_cell.length_b   1.000
_cell.length_c   1.000
_cell.angle_alpha   90.00
_cell.angle_beta   90.00
_cell.angle_gamma   90.00
#
_symmetry.space_group_name_H-M   'P 1'
#
loop_
_entity.id
_entity.type
_entity.pdbx_description
1 polymer ?
#
loop_
_entity_poly.entity_id
_entity_poly.type
_entity_poly.pdbx_seq_one_letter_code
_entity_poly.pdbx_strand_id
1 'polypeptide(L)'
;MGSLTSILHHKDENNSEWESEGEESGSFEVAKSAFIPPLLPVPADISSAGDKLCETCTALELTARRFVILPGDPDNEQNVPDGPEIPLGFVKDIQNKTSCPFCRLVLVSLGGSKVLVIEGDGEPTSVVPSWNTDGPRMDPHQPWNRTPQIRVLRPHCNLGNGGFVRLVRLNFFPEITLLANDSPIPSQTFFARPIQQDKIDFGMVRNWLNLCETWHGDDCNEVEMLDTITHPADEIPEFRVIDVVDNCLVYGESSCTYAALSYVWDPGALKLPEFYDQIPCTIRDAMQATREIGLRYLWVDTTGDSANVGLLGVRSGTRNYRQPVEELTSGFRLAFKPRIADYLADAVYETRGWTFQEKLFSRRSLQFIGGGVVFQCRRGNEWREDVVFGNETGIIGDLGVPDEDNDIGNSEGLIQSYSGLSFTFDSGIYFAFAGIAKHISRGLKSDLCHGIPKAYFDWFLLSTNLEHQTRRKRAPNQRHEQDPARTAKPNLDNLVSAYSARL
;
A
#
# COMPACT_ATOMS: atom_id res chain seq x y z
N MET A 1 -31.87 41.85 -20.49
CA MET A 1 -33.26 41.83 -19.98
C MET A 1 -33.79 40.41 -20.15
N GLY A 2 -34.62 39.97 -19.20
CA GLY A 2 -35.00 38.57 -18.90
C GLY A 2 -35.32 37.67 -20.11
N SER A 3 -35.01 36.37 -20.06
CA SER A 3 -35.59 35.32 -19.19
C SER A 3 -36.56 34.45 -20.01
N LEU A 4 -36.70 33.20 -19.55
CA LEU A 4 -37.85 32.29 -19.72
C LEU A 4 -37.85 31.25 -20.87
N THR A 5 -37.47 30.02 -20.48
CA THR A 5 -38.31 28.80 -20.42
C THR A 5 -39.11 28.33 -21.65
N SER A 6 -38.67 27.17 -22.16
CA SER A 6 -39.35 25.85 -22.09
C SER A 6 -40.71 25.61 -22.81
N ILE A 7 -40.80 24.35 -23.31
CA ILE A 7 -41.97 23.46 -23.31
C ILE A 7 -42.79 23.32 -24.62
N LEU A 8 -42.47 22.21 -25.31
CA LEU A 8 -43.31 21.06 -25.70
C LEU A 8 -44.42 21.13 -26.76
N HIS A 9 -44.56 19.92 -27.34
CA HIS A 9 -45.72 19.27 -27.98
C HIS A 9 -45.91 19.53 -29.48
N HIS A 10 -46.21 18.55 -30.34
CA HIS A 10 -46.69 17.16 -30.16
C HIS A 10 -46.65 16.41 -31.51
N LYS A 11 -46.52 15.06 -31.46
CA LYS A 11 -47.22 14.04 -32.30
C LYS A 11 -46.89 13.99 -33.82
N ASP A 12 -46.65 12.86 -34.46
CA ASP A 12 -47.51 11.67 -34.58
C ASP A 12 -46.79 10.54 -35.35
N GLU A 13 -47.39 9.36 -35.26
CA GLU A 13 -47.02 8.02 -35.70
C GLU A 13 -46.99 7.82 -37.23
N ASN A 14 -46.05 6.99 -37.76
CA ASN A 14 -46.37 5.76 -38.52
C ASN A 14 -45.12 5.04 -39.07
N ASN A 15 -45.03 3.74 -38.73
CA ASN A 15 -44.84 2.58 -39.61
C ASN A 15 -43.65 2.51 -40.61
N SER A 16 -42.71 1.58 -40.39
CA SER A 16 -42.44 0.47 -41.32
C SER A 16 -41.25 -0.40 -40.88
N GLU A 17 -41.44 -1.71 -40.98
CA GLU A 17 -40.45 -2.80 -40.85
C GLU A 17 -39.26 -2.59 -41.78
N TRP A 18 -38.01 -2.72 -41.30
CA TRP A 18 -36.87 -3.23 -42.07
C TRP A 18 -35.85 -3.90 -41.13
N GLU A 19 -35.76 -5.23 -41.30
CA GLU A 19 -34.58 -6.10 -41.26
C GLU A 19 -33.64 -6.09 -40.03
N SER A 20 -33.69 -7.22 -39.34
CA SER A 20 -32.66 -7.74 -38.44
C SER A 20 -31.35 -8.00 -39.20
N GLU A 21 -30.36 -7.15 -38.99
CA GLU A 21 -28.96 -7.52 -39.17
C GLU A 21 -28.37 -7.82 -37.78
N GLY A 22 -28.12 -9.10 -37.54
CA GLY A 22 -27.37 -9.55 -36.39
C GLY A 22 -25.93 -9.11 -36.54
N GLU A 23 -25.53 -8.12 -35.76
CA GLU A 23 -24.11 -7.93 -35.45
C GLU A 23 -23.75 -8.91 -34.35
N GLU A 24 -23.04 -9.94 -34.78
CA GLU A 24 -22.35 -10.92 -33.96
C GLU A 24 -21.76 -10.23 -32.73
N SER A 25 -22.24 -10.62 -31.56
CA SER A 25 -21.53 -10.42 -30.31
C SER A 25 -20.12 -10.94 -30.54
N GLY A 26 -19.17 -10.02 -30.71
CA GLY A 26 -17.75 -10.33 -30.68
C GLY A 26 -17.46 -10.97 -29.34
N SER A 27 -17.52 -12.30 -29.32
CA SER A 27 -16.98 -13.12 -28.26
C SER A 27 -15.49 -12.79 -28.21
N PHE A 28 -15.12 -11.89 -27.31
CA PHE A 28 -13.74 -11.79 -26.87
C PHE A 28 -13.37 -13.14 -26.28
N GLU A 29 -12.68 -13.94 -27.09
CA GLU A 29 -12.12 -15.22 -26.71
C GLU A 29 -11.16 -15.01 -25.54
N VAL A 30 -11.65 -15.42 -24.36
CA VAL A 30 -10.92 -16.01 -23.23
C VAL A 30 -9.60 -15.31 -22.85
N ALA A 31 -9.72 -14.22 -22.07
CA ALA A 31 -8.64 -13.83 -21.18
C ALA A 31 -8.43 -14.91 -20.11
N LYS A 32 -7.19 -15.39 -20.01
CA LYS A 32 -6.73 -16.44 -19.07
C LYS A 32 -7.29 -16.21 -17.67
N SER A 33 -7.99 -17.21 -17.13
CA SER A 33 -8.52 -17.18 -15.76
C SER A 33 -7.40 -16.85 -14.77
N ALA A 34 -7.59 -15.86 -13.90
CA ALA A 34 -6.64 -15.64 -12.82
C ALA A 34 -6.46 -16.93 -12.02
N PHE A 35 -5.21 -17.29 -11.75
CA PHE A 35 -4.92 -18.43 -10.90
C PHE A 35 -5.11 -17.99 -9.45
N ILE A 36 -6.20 -18.38 -8.81
CA ILE A 36 -6.35 -18.21 -7.36
C ILE A 36 -5.65 -19.41 -6.71
N PRO A 37 -4.52 -19.22 -6.00
CA PRO A 37 -3.82 -20.34 -5.36
C PRO A 37 -4.76 -21.02 -4.36
N PRO A 38 -4.75 -22.37 -4.30
CA PRO A 38 -5.61 -23.10 -3.37
C PRO A 38 -5.39 -22.61 -1.94
N LEU A 39 -6.46 -22.66 -1.14
CA LEU A 39 -6.37 -22.27 0.27
C LEU A 39 -5.45 -23.24 1.01
N LEU A 40 -4.57 -22.68 1.83
CA LEU A 40 -3.74 -23.47 2.73
C LEU A 40 -4.62 -24.12 3.81
N PRO A 41 -4.18 -25.27 4.36
CA PRO A 41 -4.82 -25.81 5.55
C PRO A 41 -4.71 -24.80 6.70
N VAL A 42 -5.74 -24.78 7.53
CA VAL A 42 -5.78 -23.87 8.66
C VAL A 42 -4.96 -24.46 9.80
N PRO A 43 -4.04 -23.68 10.43
CA PRO A 43 -3.25 -24.15 11.56
C PRO A 43 -4.12 -24.70 12.70
N ALA A 44 -3.72 -25.87 13.23
CA ALA A 44 -4.46 -26.54 14.30
C ALA A 44 -4.36 -25.84 15.66
N ASP A 45 -3.41 -24.91 15.82
CA ASP A 45 -3.15 -24.14 17.03
C ASP A 45 -3.95 -22.82 17.11
N ILE A 46 -4.88 -22.59 16.17
CA ILE A 46 -5.76 -21.42 16.19
C ILE A 46 -6.72 -21.47 17.38
N SER A 47 -7.28 -22.64 17.70
CA SER A 47 -8.14 -22.81 18.87
C SER A 47 -7.32 -23.09 20.13
N SER A 48 -7.61 -22.42 21.25
CA SER A 48 -7.03 -22.77 22.55
C SER A 48 -7.98 -23.69 23.35
N ALA A 49 -7.40 -24.65 24.09
CA ALA A 49 -8.18 -25.55 24.93
C ALA A 49 -8.94 -24.75 26.02
N GLY A 50 -10.28 -24.79 25.97
CA GLY A 50 -11.15 -24.10 26.92
C GLY A 50 -11.72 -22.77 26.43
N ASP A 51 -11.42 -22.36 25.20
CA ASP A 51 -12.03 -21.17 24.58
C ASP A 51 -13.56 -21.29 24.51
N LYS A 52 -14.24 -20.23 24.94
CA LYS A 52 -15.70 -20.11 24.90
C LYS A 52 -16.10 -18.65 24.73
N LEU A 53 -17.09 -18.39 23.89
CA LEU A 53 -17.66 -17.05 23.77
C LEU A 53 -18.26 -16.59 25.11
N CYS A 54 -17.99 -15.34 25.48
CA CYS A 54 -18.65 -14.70 26.61
C CYS A 54 -20.14 -14.42 26.29
N GLU A 55 -20.97 -14.18 27.30
CA GLU A 55 -22.41 -13.95 27.13
C GLU A 55 -22.73 -12.88 26.06
N THR A 56 -22.02 -11.74 26.10
CA THR A 56 -22.18 -10.66 25.11
C THR A 56 -21.89 -11.14 23.68
N CYS A 57 -20.83 -11.92 23.48
CA CYS A 57 -20.43 -12.39 22.15
C CYS A 57 -21.33 -13.54 21.67
N THR A 58 -21.81 -14.38 22.58
CA THR A 58 -22.79 -15.44 22.28
C THR A 58 -24.11 -14.85 21.80
N ALA A 59 -24.57 -13.75 22.41
CA ALA A 59 -25.81 -13.06 22.04
C ALA A 59 -25.77 -12.43 20.63
N LEU A 60 -24.59 -12.33 20.00
CA LEU A 60 -24.48 -11.83 18.62
C LEU A 60 -24.92 -12.85 17.57
N GLU A 61 -24.99 -14.14 17.95
CA GLU A 61 -25.39 -15.24 17.06
C GLU A 61 -24.61 -15.21 15.73
N LEU A 62 -23.30 -14.99 15.81
CA LEU A 62 -22.43 -14.95 14.63
C LEU A 62 -22.36 -16.34 13.98
N THR A 63 -22.55 -16.38 12.66
CA THR A 63 -22.44 -17.58 11.84
C THR A 63 -21.79 -17.25 10.50
N ALA A 64 -21.23 -18.24 9.81
CA ALA A 64 -20.61 -18.05 8.50
C ALA A 64 -21.55 -17.43 7.46
N ARG A 65 -22.86 -17.80 7.47
CA ARG A 65 -23.88 -17.22 6.59
C ARG A 65 -24.01 -15.70 6.73
N ARG A 66 -23.79 -15.17 7.94
CA ARG A 66 -23.91 -13.73 8.20
C ARG A 66 -22.84 -12.91 7.48
N PHE A 67 -21.71 -13.52 7.13
CA PHE A 67 -20.61 -12.86 6.40
C PHE A 67 -20.74 -12.93 4.87
N VAL A 68 -21.72 -13.67 4.36
CA VAL A 68 -21.97 -13.82 2.92
C VAL A 68 -23.19 -12.99 2.51
N ILE A 69 -23.10 -12.28 1.39
CA ILE A 69 -24.23 -11.61 0.75
C ILE A 69 -24.77 -12.54 -0.35
N LEU A 70 -26.07 -12.82 -0.30
CA LEU A 70 -26.76 -13.64 -1.29
C LEU A 70 -27.82 -12.81 -2.04
N PRO A 71 -28.24 -13.22 -3.25
CA PRO A 71 -29.36 -12.59 -3.94
C PRO A 71 -30.60 -12.51 -3.04
N GLY A 72 -31.15 -11.30 -2.89
CA GLY A 72 -32.31 -11.01 -2.03
C GLY A 72 -31.97 -10.56 -0.62
N ASP A 73 -30.69 -10.55 -0.22
CA ASP A 73 -30.27 -9.87 1.01
C ASP A 73 -30.45 -8.34 0.83
N PRO A 74 -30.81 -7.59 1.90
CA PRO A 74 -31.15 -6.16 1.81
C PRO A 74 -29.97 -5.27 1.37
N ASP A 75 -28.75 -5.74 1.58
CA ASP A 75 -27.47 -5.09 1.25
C ASP A 75 -26.85 -5.63 -0.05
N ASN A 76 -27.59 -6.45 -0.82
CA ASN A 76 -27.14 -6.96 -2.11
C ASN A 76 -27.05 -5.86 -3.20
N GLU A 77 -27.79 -4.76 -3.06
CA GLU A 77 -27.87 -3.69 -4.08
C GLU A 77 -27.28 -2.34 -3.63
N GLN A 78 -27.11 -2.13 -2.32
CA GLN A 78 -26.60 -0.87 -1.78
C GLN A 78 -25.54 -1.15 -0.73
N ASN A 79 -24.37 -0.52 -0.90
CA ASN A 79 -23.38 -0.49 0.15
C ASN A 79 -23.89 0.37 1.32
N VAL A 80 -24.17 -0.27 2.45
CA VAL A 80 -24.50 0.40 3.71
C VAL A 80 -23.29 0.27 4.63
N PRO A 81 -22.31 1.21 4.53
CA PRO A 81 -21.07 1.05 5.24
C PRO A 81 -21.30 0.99 6.75
N ASP A 82 -22.16 1.81 7.33
CA ASP A 82 -22.29 1.83 8.80
C ASP A 82 -23.63 1.27 9.24
N GLY A 83 -23.72 -0.07 9.20
CA GLY A 83 -24.81 -0.83 9.81
C GLY A 83 -24.89 -0.58 11.33
N PRO A 84 -25.97 -1.04 11.99
CA PRO A 84 -26.23 -0.71 13.39
C PRO A 84 -25.07 -1.09 14.31
N GLU A 85 -24.73 -0.17 15.21
CA GLU A 85 -23.71 -0.33 16.23
C GLU A 85 -24.02 -1.49 17.18
N ILE A 86 -23.00 -2.28 17.50
CA ILE A 86 -23.08 -3.45 18.37
C ILE A 86 -22.26 -3.18 19.63
N PRO A 87 -22.88 -2.82 20.76
CA PRO A 87 -22.14 -2.55 21.97
C PRO A 87 -21.54 -3.85 22.54
N LEU A 88 -20.21 -4.00 22.51
CA LEU A 88 -19.51 -5.13 23.13
C LEU A 88 -19.17 -4.90 24.61
N GLY A 89 -19.06 -3.63 25.02
CA GLY A 89 -18.78 -3.22 26.39
C GLY A 89 -17.48 -2.42 26.54
N PHE A 90 -17.06 -2.18 27.78
CA PHE A 90 -15.86 -1.41 28.08
C PHE A 90 -14.58 -2.18 27.74
N VAL A 91 -13.55 -1.48 27.28
CA VAL A 91 -12.24 -2.06 26.93
C VAL A 91 -11.67 -2.86 28.10
N LYS A 92 -11.80 -2.36 29.34
CA LYS A 92 -11.35 -3.04 30.56
C LYS A 92 -11.92 -4.45 30.69
N ASP A 93 -13.22 -4.61 30.44
CA ASP A 93 -13.91 -5.88 30.60
C ASP A 93 -13.53 -6.84 29.48
N ILE A 94 -13.40 -6.33 28.26
CA ILE A 94 -12.99 -7.11 27.09
C ILE A 94 -11.55 -7.63 27.28
N GLN A 95 -10.63 -6.82 27.82
CA GLN A 95 -9.26 -7.24 28.14
C GLN A 95 -9.20 -8.38 29.16
N ASN A 96 -10.16 -8.45 30.09
CA ASN A 96 -10.24 -9.52 31.08
C ASN A 96 -10.87 -10.82 30.53
N LYS A 97 -11.58 -10.76 29.39
CA LYS A 97 -12.24 -11.92 28.75
C LYS A 97 -11.26 -12.69 27.86
N THR A 98 -10.12 -13.10 28.42
CA THR A 98 -9.03 -13.76 27.67
C THR A 98 -9.40 -15.15 27.12
N SER A 99 -10.43 -15.82 27.65
CA SER A 99 -10.96 -17.08 27.13
C SER A 99 -12.00 -16.92 26.01
N CYS A 100 -12.39 -15.69 25.68
CA CYS A 100 -13.35 -15.40 24.62
C CYS A 100 -12.60 -15.11 23.30
N PRO A 101 -12.62 -16.03 22.31
CA PRO A 101 -11.87 -15.87 21.05
C PRO A 101 -12.28 -14.61 20.29
N PHE A 102 -13.58 -14.28 20.27
CA PHE A 102 -14.05 -13.07 19.58
C PHE A 102 -13.58 -11.77 20.27
N CYS A 103 -13.58 -11.71 21.61
CA CYS A 103 -13.04 -10.56 22.34
C CYS A 103 -11.55 -10.36 22.05
N ARG A 104 -10.77 -11.44 22.03
CA ARG A 104 -9.34 -11.40 21.66
C ARG A 104 -9.15 -10.86 20.25
N LEU A 105 -9.89 -11.40 19.26
CA LEU A 105 -9.79 -10.96 17.88
C LEU A 105 -10.10 -9.46 17.72
N VAL A 106 -11.17 -9.00 18.36
CA VAL A 106 -11.58 -7.59 18.34
C VAL A 106 -10.50 -6.70 18.95
N LEU A 107 -9.94 -7.05 20.11
CA LEU A 107 -8.86 -6.27 20.72
C LEU A 107 -7.62 -6.22 19.83
N VAL A 108 -7.20 -7.36 19.26
CA VAL A 108 -6.05 -7.41 18.35
C VAL A 108 -6.31 -6.54 17.12
N SER A 109 -7.51 -6.60 16.55
CA SER A 109 -7.89 -5.79 15.38
C SER A 109 -7.82 -4.28 15.63
N LEU A 110 -8.06 -3.83 16.87
CA LEU A 110 -8.00 -2.42 17.27
C LEU A 110 -6.57 -1.93 17.57
N GLY A 111 -5.58 -2.82 17.66
CA GLY A 111 -4.19 -2.49 18.04
C GLY A 111 -3.69 -3.19 19.30
N GLY A 112 -4.46 -4.15 19.83
CA GLY A 112 -4.06 -5.02 20.95
C GLY A 112 -3.79 -4.25 22.23
N SER A 113 -2.55 -4.27 22.71
CA SER A 113 -2.13 -3.56 23.94
C SER A 113 -2.12 -2.04 23.79
N LYS A 114 -2.22 -1.51 22.57
CA LYS A 114 -2.29 -0.06 22.32
C LYS A 114 -3.68 0.53 22.65
N VAL A 115 -4.71 -0.32 22.78
CA VAL A 115 -6.07 0.10 23.13
C VAL A 115 -6.13 0.54 24.59
N LEU A 116 -6.37 1.82 24.83
CA LEU A 116 -6.41 2.40 26.17
C LEU A 116 -7.74 2.08 26.85
N VAL A 117 -7.70 1.81 28.15
CA VAL A 117 -8.89 1.62 29.00
C VAL A 117 -9.56 2.96 29.35
N ILE A 118 -8.75 4.01 29.45
CA ILE A 118 -9.15 5.37 29.82
C ILE A 118 -8.39 6.33 28.90
N GLU A 119 -9.06 7.37 28.42
CA GLU A 119 -8.43 8.42 27.60
C GLU A 119 -8.80 9.83 28.11
N GLY A 120 -7.91 10.81 27.89
CA GLY A 120 -8.11 12.20 28.27
C GLY A 120 -8.28 12.38 29.78
N ASP A 121 -9.34 13.08 30.17
CA ASP A 121 -9.65 13.49 31.56
C ASP A 121 -10.18 12.35 32.46
N GLY A 122 -10.00 11.09 32.06
CA GLY A 122 -10.47 9.94 32.83
C GLY A 122 -11.65 9.19 32.22
N GLU A 123 -12.01 9.48 30.97
CA GLU A 123 -13.16 8.86 30.30
C GLU A 123 -12.87 7.39 29.95
N PRO A 124 -13.74 6.45 30.34
CA PRO A 124 -13.59 5.04 29.97
C PRO A 124 -13.87 4.86 28.48
N THR A 125 -13.16 3.93 27.86
CA THR A 125 -13.36 3.58 26.46
C THR A 125 -14.23 2.33 26.32
N SER A 126 -15.12 2.33 25.33
CA SER A 126 -15.95 1.19 24.96
C SER A 126 -15.64 0.73 23.54
N VAL A 127 -15.91 -0.54 23.27
CA VAL A 127 -15.77 -1.13 21.94
C VAL A 127 -17.15 -1.36 21.35
N VAL A 128 -17.31 -0.84 20.13
CA VAL A 128 -18.57 -0.89 19.39
C VAL A 128 -18.26 -1.29 17.96
N PRO A 129 -18.44 -2.55 17.54
CA PRO A 129 -18.35 -2.90 16.14
C PRO A 129 -19.60 -2.50 15.37
N SER A 130 -19.44 -2.21 14.08
CA SER A 130 -20.54 -2.07 13.13
C SER A 130 -20.42 -3.08 11.99
N TRP A 131 -21.54 -3.42 11.36
CA TRP A 131 -21.52 -4.18 10.11
C TRP A 131 -21.22 -3.26 8.95
N ASN A 132 -20.40 -3.76 8.03
CA ASN A 132 -20.01 -3.09 6.79
C ASN A 132 -20.04 -4.11 5.65
N THR A 133 -19.84 -3.64 4.42
CA THR A 133 -19.69 -4.54 3.27
C THR A 133 -18.32 -4.37 2.61
N ASP A 134 -17.89 -5.43 1.92
CA ASP A 134 -16.71 -5.40 1.07
C ASP A 134 -17.00 -6.10 -0.26
N GLY A 135 -16.25 -5.70 -1.29
CA GLY A 135 -16.39 -6.15 -2.65
C GLY A 135 -15.63 -5.26 -3.64
N PRO A 136 -15.80 -5.47 -4.95
CA PRO A 136 -15.06 -4.72 -5.96
C PRO A 136 -15.43 -3.24 -5.92
N ARG A 137 -14.44 -2.39 -6.18
CA ARG A 137 -14.63 -0.94 -6.31
C ARG A 137 -15.10 -0.63 -7.73
N MET A 138 -16.17 0.14 -7.84
CA MET A 138 -16.75 0.53 -9.13
C MET A 138 -16.15 1.84 -9.67
N ASP A 139 -15.84 2.77 -8.76
CA ASP A 139 -15.26 4.07 -9.09
C ASP A 139 -14.01 4.31 -8.20
N PRO A 140 -12.84 4.49 -8.81
CA PRO A 140 -11.63 4.85 -8.10
C PRO A 140 -11.68 6.14 -7.28
N HIS A 141 -12.40 7.13 -7.79
CA HIS A 141 -12.53 8.45 -7.20
C HIS A 141 -13.55 8.44 -6.05
N GLN A 142 -14.33 7.36 -5.93
CA GLN A 142 -15.25 7.10 -4.82
C GLN A 142 -14.91 5.77 -4.13
N PRO A 143 -13.78 5.70 -3.40
CA PRO A 143 -13.28 4.45 -2.82
C PRO A 143 -14.22 3.79 -1.78
N TRP A 144 -15.23 4.52 -1.32
CA TRP A 144 -16.32 4.04 -0.46
C TRP A 144 -17.44 3.33 -1.24
N ASN A 145 -17.52 3.49 -2.56
CA ASN A 145 -18.53 2.86 -3.41
C ASN A 145 -18.04 1.48 -3.88
N ARG A 146 -18.52 0.43 -3.21
CA ARG A 146 -18.20 -0.97 -3.51
C ARG A 146 -19.47 -1.71 -3.86
N THR A 147 -19.38 -2.67 -4.78
CA THR A 147 -20.46 -3.64 -4.99
C THR A 147 -20.38 -4.66 -3.85
N PRO A 148 -21.36 -4.73 -2.93
CA PRO A 148 -21.27 -5.62 -1.79
C PRO A 148 -21.22 -7.09 -2.22
N GLN A 149 -20.20 -7.84 -1.78
CA GLN A 149 -20.11 -9.30 -1.98
C GLN A 149 -20.02 -10.06 -0.65
N ILE A 150 -19.36 -9.47 0.34
CA ILE A 150 -19.25 -10.03 1.68
C ILE A 150 -19.61 -8.97 2.72
N ARG A 151 -19.98 -9.43 3.92
CA ARG A 151 -20.05 -8.55 5.09
C ARG A 151 -18.76 -8.64 5.89
N VAL A 152 -18.39 -7.53 6.51
CA VAL A 152 -17.28 -7.43 7.44
C VAL A 152 -17.74 -6.73 8.71
N LEU A 153 -17.11 -7.06 9.84
CA LEU A 153 -17.26 -6.31 11.09
C LEU A 153 -16.16 -5.26 11.17
N ARG A 154 -16.53 -4.02 11.51
CA ARG A 154 -15.59 -2.93 11.78
C ARG A 154 -15.63 -2.50 13.23
N PRO A 155 -14.79 -3.08 14.10
CA PRO A 155 -14.61 -2.59 15.46
C PRO A 155 -14.10 -1.15 15.49
N HIS A 156 -14.67 -0.33 16.35
CA HIS A 156 -14.11 0.97 16.72
C HIS A 156 -14.27 1.22 18.22
N CYS A 157 -13.59 2.25 18.73
CA CYS A 157 -13.65 2.65 20.13
C CYS A 157 -14.30 4.02 20.28
N ASN A 158 -15.20 4.12 21.26
CA ASN A 158 -15.86 5.35 21.66
C ASN A 158 -15.46 5.70 23.09
N LEU A 159 -15.46 6.99 23.42
CA LEU A 159 -15.39 7.46 24.79
C LEU A 159 -16.74 7.23 25.48
N GLY A 160 -16.74 7.10 26.81
CA GLY A 160 -17.94 6.87 27.61
C GLY A 160 -19.01 7.96 27.46
N ASN A 161 -18.61 9.16 27.04
CA ASN A 161 -19.48 10.28 26.72
C ASN A 161 -19.98 10.32 25.26
N GLY A 162 -19.67 9.30 24.46
CA GLY A 162 -20.00 9.22 23.03
C GLY A 162 -19.03 9.94 22.09
N GLY A 163 -17.94 10.51 22.61
CA GLY A 163 -16.89 11.13 21.81
C GLY A 163 -15.98 10.11 21.11
N PHE A 164 -15.19 10.59 20.14
CA PHE A 164 -14.23 9.76 19.40
C PHE A 164 -12.89 9.62 20.15
N VAL A 165 -12.33 8.42 20.11
CA VAL A 165 -10.97 8.12 20.60
C VAL A 165 -9.92 8.62 19.62
N ARG A 166 -8.74 9.08 20.10
CA ARG A 166 -7.68 9.52 19.20
C ARG A 166 -7.13 8.34 18.40
N LEU A 167 -7.29 8.42 17.07
CA LEU A 167 -6.96 7.34 16.13
C LEU A 167 -5.46 7.06 15.98
N VAL A 168 -4.57 7.95 16.44
CA VAL A 168 -3.10 7.78 16.34
C VAL A 168 -2.59 6.50 17.03
N ARG A 169 -3.39 5.89 17.93
CA ARG A 169 -3.00 4.70 18.68
C ARG A 169 -3.71 3.41 18.25
N LEU A 170 -4.70 3.52 17.36
CA LEU A 170 -5.55 2.41 16.95
C LEU A 170 -5.38 2.13 15.46
N ASN A 171 -5.65 0.89 15.06
CA ASN A 171 -5.76 0.57 13.64
C ASN A 171 -6.94 1.33 13.02
N PHE A 172 -6.78 1.76 11.77
CA PHE A 172 -7.72 2.67 11.13
C PHE A 172 -8.77 1.89 10.34
N PHE A 173 -10.02 1.89 10.81
CA PHE A 173 -11.13 1.10 10.27
C PHE A 173 -10.78 -0.40 10.12
N PRO A 174 -10.45 -1.09 11.22
CA PRO A 174 -10.07 -2.49 11.15
C PRO A 174 -11.24 -3.35 10.68
N GLU A 175 -10.96 -4.38 9.90
CA GLU A 175 -11.98 -5.26 9.34
C GLU A 175 -11.78 -6.70 9.82
N ILE A 176 -12.83 -7.29 10.35
CA ILE A 176 -12.90 -8.72 10.69
C ILE A 176 -13.85 -9.40 9.72
N THR A 177 -13.42 -10.50 9.11
CA THR A 177 -14.25 -11.28 8.20
C THR A 177 -14.03 -12.78 8.36
N LEU A 178 -14.79 -13.57 7.62
CA LEU A 178 -14.70 -15.03 7.61
C LEU A 178 -13.34 -15.47 7.04
N LEU A 179 -12.78 -16.54 7.60
CA LEU A 179 -11.68 -17.23 6.95
C LEU A 179 -12.22 -17.99 5.73
N ALA A 180 -11.63 -17.78 4.56
CA ALA A 180 -12.13 -18.29 3.29
C ALA A 180 -12.39 -19.81 3.27
N ASN A 181 -11.64 -20.57 4.08
CA ASN A 181 -11.82 -22.02 4.26
C ASN A 181 -13.21 -22.40 4.81
N ASP A 182 -13.87 -21.48 5.51
CA ASP A 182 -15.16 -21.68 6.17
C ASP A 182 -16.32 -21.07 5.37
N SER A 183 -16.06 -20.60 4.14
CA SER A 183 -17.09 -20.01 3.29
C SER A 183 -18.22 -21.02 3.04
N PRO A 184 -19.49 -20.66 3.31
CA PRO A 184 -20.64 -21.52 3.03
C PRO A 184 -21.04 -21.49 1.56
N ILE A 185 -20.34 -20.71 0.72
CA ILE A 185 -20.57 -20.61 -0.72
C ILE A 185 -19.27 -20.83 -1.50
N PRO A 186 -19.36 -21.17 -2.81
CA PRO A 186 -18.17 -21.38 -3.63
C PRO A 186 -17.30 -20.13 -3.81
N SER A 187 -17.90 -18.94 -3.83
CA SER A 187 -17.14 -17.69 -3.90
C SER A 187 -16.42 -17.45 -2.57
N GLN A 188 -15.12 -17.22 -2.67
CA GLN A 188 -14.25 -16.98 -1.51
C GLN A 188 -13.60 -15.60 -1.56
N THR A 189 -13.87 -14.82 -2.60
CA THR A 189 -13.29 -13.50 -2.83
C THR A 189 -13.54 -12.55 -1.66
N PHE A 190 -12.58 -11.67 -1.37
CA PHE A 190 -12.58 -10.67 -0.30
C PHE A 190 -12.48 -11.24 1.12
N PHE A 191 -12.69 -12.54 1.33
CA PHE A 191 -12.42 -13.18 2.61
C PHE A 191 -10.93 -13.24 2.91
N ALA A 192 -10.62 -13.33 4.20
CA ALA A 192 -9.27 -13.54 4.65
C ALA A 192 -8.81 -14.96 4.29
N ARG A 193 -7.57 -15.14 3.84
CA ARG A 193 -6.99 -16.46 3.60
C ARG A 193 -5.83 -16.75 4.55
N PRO A 194 -5.59 -18.02 4.90
CA PRO A 194 -4.39 -18.39 5.64
C PRO A 194 -3.14 -18.14 4.81
N ILE A 195 -2.07 -17.73 5.50
CA ILE A 195 -0.74 -17.46 4.92
C ILE A 195 0.30 -18.43 5.48
N GLN A 196 1.35 -18.73 4.70
CA GLN A 196 2.43 -19.62 5.17
C GLN A 196 3.20 -18.94 6.32
N GLN A 197 3.36 -19.62 7.45
CA GLN A 197 4.01 -19.02 8.63
C GLN A 197 5.52 -18.88 8.46
N ASP A 198 6.17 -19.69 7.62
CA ASP A 198 7.63 -19.78 7.52
C ASP A 198 8.24 -18.95 6.38
N LYS A 199 7.50 -18.77 5.27
CA LYS A 199 7.99 -18.07 4.08
C LYS A 199 6.84 -17.43 3.28
N ILE A 200 7.20 -16.62 2.29
CA ILE A 200 6.27 -16.04 1.32
C ILE A 200 6.05 -17.00 0.15
N ASP A 201 4.81 -17.09 -0.33
CA ASP A 201 4.48 -17.77 -1.57
C ASP A 201 4.77 -16.86 -2.78
N PHE A 202 5.98 -16.93 -3.32
CA PHE A 202 6.34 -16.21 -4.54
C PHE A 202 5.59 -16.66 -5.79
N GLY A 203 4.96 -17.84 -5.79
CA GLY A 203 4.04 -18.25 -6.87
C GLY A 203 2.84 -17.32 -6.97
N MET A 204 2.30 -16.92 -5.83
CA MET A 204 1.22 -15.94 -5.74
C MET A 204 1.69 -14.53 -6.15
N VAL A 205 2.91 -14.13 -5.78
CA VAL A 205 3.48 -12.83 -6.21
C VAL A 205 3.64 -12.77 -7.74
N ARG A 206 4.20 -13.82 -8.35
CA ARG A 206 4.28 -13.93 -9.83
C ARG A 206 2.91 -13.86 -10.48
N ASN A 207 1.91 -14.48 -9.86
CA ASN A 207 0.54 -14.40 -10.35
C ASN A 207 -0.03 -12.97 -10.29
N TRP A 208 0.19 -12.21 -9.22
CA TRP A 208 -0.22 -10.80 -9.17
C TRP A 208 0.47 -9.94 -10.23
N LEU A 209 1.76 -10.16 -10.47
CA LEU A 209 2.48 -9.48 -11.54
C LEU A 209 1.86 -9.77 -12.91
N ASN A 210 1.57 -11.06 -13.19
CA ASN A 210 0.90 -11.48 -14.42
C ASN A 210 -0.51 -10.87 -14.55
N LEU A 211 -1.27 -10.80 -13.45
CA LEU A 211 -2.59 -10.15 -13.47
C LEU A 211 -2.49 -8.67 -13.76
N CYS A 212 -1.54 -7.98 -13.14
CA CYS A 212 -1.27 -6.58 -13.43
C CYS A 212 -0.92 -6.36 -14.91
N GLU A 213 -0.07 -7.22 -15.49
CA GLU A 213 0.28 -7.14 -16.91
C GLU A 213 -0.89 -7.48 -17.83
N THR A 214 -1.70 -8.49 -17.48
CA THR A 214 -2.81 -8.95 -18.32
C THR A 214 -3.99 -7.98 -18.28
N TRP A 215 -4.31 -7.43 -17.10
CA TRP A 215 -5.49 -6.57 -16.92
C TRP A 215 -5.21 -5.11 -17.23
N HIS A 216 -3.99 -4.63 -16.99
CA HIS A 216 -3.66 -3.23 -17.24
C HIS A 216 -2.78 -3.07 -18.49
N GLY A 217 -1.94 -4.03 -18.86
CA GLY A 217 -1.04 -3.86 -20.01
C GLY A 217 -0.15 -2.63 -19.87
N ASP A 218 -0.08 -1.83 -20.93
CA ASP A 218 0.79 -0.65 -21.02
C ASP A 218 0.34 0.52 -20.14
N ASP A 219 -0.94 0.58 -19.79
CA ASP A 219 -1.51 1.55 -18.87
C ASP A 219 -0.86 1.54 -17.48
N CYS A 220 -0.25 0.41 -17.09
CA CYS A 220 0.49 0.29 -15.83
C CYS A 220 2.01 0.49 -16.01
N ASN A 221 2.48 0.60 -17.25
CA ASN A 221 3.87 0.88 -17.61
C ASN A 221 4.10 2.38 -17.83
N GLU A 222 3.07 3.12 -18.23
CA GLU A 222 3.11 4.56 -18.37
C GLU A 222 3.04 5.25 -17.00
N VAL A 223 3.79 6.35 -16.86
CA VAL A 223 3.72 7.19 -15.69
C VAL A 223 3.47 8.61 -16.17
N GLU A 224 2.21 9.07 -16.14
CA GLU A 224 1.77 10.40 -16.60
C GLU A 224 2.58 11.56 -15.96
N MET A 225 2.95 11.42 -14.67
CA MET A 225 3.86 12.37 -14.01
C MET A 225 5.27 12.44 -14.63
N LEU A 226 5.63 11.49 -15.49
CA LEU A 226 6.96 11.23 -16.04
C LEU A 226 6.99 11.11 -17.59
N ASP A 227 6.04 11.72 -18.33
CA ASP A 227 5.91 11.68 -19.81
C ASP A 227 7.20 11.89 -20.65
N THR A 228 8.32 12.24 -20.01
CA THR A 228 9.65 12.31 -20.63
C THR A 228 10.73 11.81 -19.67
N ILE A 229 10.73 10.54 -19.29
CA ILE A 229 11.90 9.91 -18.68
C ILE A 229 12.40 8.81 -19.62
N THR A 230 13.61 9.02 -20.13
CA THR A 230 14.35 7.97 -20.84
C THR A 230 14.82 6.93 -19.83
N HIS A 231 15.08 5.70 -20.28
CA HIS A 231 15.48 4.65 -19.35
C HIS A 231 16.72 5.13 -18.56
N PRO A 232 16.89 4.83 -17.25
CA PRO A 232 18.02 5.36 -16.47
C PRO A 232 19.40 5.08 -17.09
N ALA A 233 19.53 4.00 -17.86
CA ALA A 233 20.71 3.71 -18.67
C ALA A 233 21.08 4.81 -19.68
N ASP A 234 20.11 5.60 -20.15
CA ASP A 234 20.28 6.69 -21.11
C ASP A 234 20.67 8.02 -20.41
N GLU A 235 20.33 8.18 -19.13
CA GLU A 235 20.51 9.43 -18.38
C GLU A 235 21.67 9.38 -17.37
N ILE A 236 21.95 8.20 -16.81
CA ILE A 236 22.93 8.00 -15.74
C ILE A 236 24.21 7.41 -16.34
N PRO A 237 25.33 8.17 -16.37
CA PRO A 237 26.62 7.63 -16.76
C PRO A 237 26.98 6.44 -15.87
N GLU A 238 27.33 5.30 -16.49
CA GLU A 238 27.63 4.06 -15.78
C GLU A 238 26.48 3.52 -14.92
N PHE A 239 25.25 3.56 -15.43
CA PHE A 239 24.13 2.84 -14.81
C PHE A 239 24.45 1.36 -14.67
N ARG A 240 24.47 0.86 -13.42
CA ARG A 240 24.80 -0.53 -13.09
C ARG A 240 23.65 -1.21 -12.39
N VAL A 241 23.48 -2.49 -12.68
CA VAL A 241 22.52 -3.37 -12.04
C VAL A 241 23.22 -4.65 -11.60
N ILE A 242 22.67 -5.29 -10.57
CA ILE A 242 23.09 -6.61 -10.14
C ILE A 242 22.37 -7.62 -11.03
N ASP A 243 23.14 -8.39 -11.80
CA ASP A 243 22.64 -9.61 -12.41
C ASP A 243 22.45 -10.66 -11.31
N VAL A 244 21.20 -10.95 -10.98
CA VAL A 244 20.89 -11.90 -9.92
C VAL A 244 21.10 -13.34 -10.37
N VAL A 245 21.16 -13.65 -11.67
CA VAL A 245 21.45 -15.01 -12.12
C VAL A 245 22.96 -15.30 -11.97
N ASP A 246 23.77 -14.38 -12.46
CA ASP A 246 25.23 -14.53 -12.48
C ASP A 246 25.92 -13.99 -11.21
N ASN A 247 25.17 -13.37 -10.30
CA ASN A 247 25.64 -12.77 -9.04
C ASN A 247 26.75 -11.72 -9.25
N CYS A 248 26.63 -10.87 -10.26
CA CYS A 248 27.66 -9.90 -10.63
C CYS A 248 27.07 -8.53 -10.95
N LEU A 249 27.93 -7.51 -10.94
CA LEU A 249 27.55 -6.15 -11.32
C LEU A 249 27.77 -5.93 -12.82
N VAL A 250 26.71 -5.58 -13.54
CA VAL A 250 26.75 -5.34 -15.00
C VAL A 250 26.26 -3.92 -15.32
N TYR A 251 26.62 -3.41 -16.50
CA TYR A 251 26.01 -2.19 -17.01
C TYR A 251 24.57 -2.47 -17.45
N GLY A 252 23.64 -1.63 -17.03
CA GLY A 252 22.24 -1.74 -17.46
C GLY A 252 22.07 -1.17 -18.86
N GLU A 253 21.35 -1.90 -19.70
CA GLU A 253 20.96 -1.46 -21.04
C GLU A 253 19.57 -0.80 -21.01
N SER A 254 19.24 0.03 -22.00
CA SER A 254 17.97 0.77 -22.07
C SER A 254 16.72 -0.11 -22.17
N SER A 255 16.90 -1.39 -22.51
CA SER A 255 15.84 -2.41 -22.56
C SER A 255 15.76 -3.29 -21.30
N CYS A 256 16.63 -3.11 -20.31
CA CYS A 256 16.65 -3.99 -19.15
C CYS A 256 15.45 -3.73 -18.22
N THR A 257 14.74 -4.78 -17.82
CA THR A 257 13.73 -4.69 -16.76
C THR A 257 14.36 -5.11 -15.44
N TYR A 258 14.25 -4.24 -14.43
CA TYR A 258 14.89 -4.45 -13.14
C TYR A 258 13.93 -4.19 -11.97
N ALA A 259 14.16 -4.87 -10.85
CA ALA A 259 13.59 -4.48 -9.56
C ALA A 259 14.47 -3.40 -8.94
N ALA A 260 13.89 -2.40 -8.29
CA ALA A 260 14.64 -1.44 -7.48
C ALA A 260 14.42 -1.77 -6.00
N LEU A 261 15.51 -1.85 -5.24
CA LEU A 261 15.43 -1.95 -3.78
C LEU A 261 15.48 -0.54 -3.19
N SER A 262 14.52 -0.22 -2.32
CA SER A 262 14.55 0.98 -1.45
C SER A 262 15.58 0.82 -0.33
N TYR A 263 16.82 0.60 -0.72
CA TYR A 263 17.94 0.47 0.18
C TYR A 263 19.20 0.97 -0.49
N VAL A 264 20.12 1.41 0.35
CA VAL A 264 21.35 2.05 -0.08
C VAL A 264 22.55 1.26 0.46
N TRP A 265 23.48 0.86 -0.40
CA TRP A 265 24.57 -0.08 -0.11
C TRP A 265 25.82 0.13 -0.97
N ASP A 266 27.03 -0.01 -0.40
CA ASP A 266 28.28 0.03 -1.17
C ASP A 266 28.53 -1.30 -1.94
N PRO A 267 28.53 -1.29 -3.29
CA PRO A 267 28.62 -2.48 -4.12
C PRO A 267 30.03 -3.07 -4.22
N GLY A 268 31.02 -2.56 -3.46
CA GLY A 268 32.40 -3.07 -3.46
C GLY A 268 32.51 -4.60 -3.38
N ALA A 269 31.57 -5.25 -2.69
CA ALA A 269 31.50 -6.69 -2.51
C ALA A 269 30.94 -7.51 -3.69
N LEU A 270 30.46 -6.87 -4.77
CA LEU A 270 30.07 -7.57 -6.01
C LEU A 270 31.14 -7.48 -7.11
N LYS A 271 32.29 -6.88 -6.82
CA LYS A 271 33.39 -6.79 -7.78
C LYS A 271 34.14 -8.12 -7.95
N LEU A 272 34.14 -8.97 -6.93
CA LEU A 272 34.78 -10.29 -6.93
C LEU A 272 33.87 -11.32 -6.24
N PRO A 273 33.75 -12.55 -6.76
CA PRO A 273 32.93 -13.61 -6.14
C PRO A 273 33.28 -13.90 -4.67
N GLU A 274 34.54 -13.66 -4.28
CA GLU A 274 35.07 -13.87 -2.93
C GLU A 274 34.42 -12.95 -1.87
N PHE A 275 33.77 -11.88 -2.29
CA PHE A 275 33.12 -10.93 -1.39
C PHE A 275 31.61 -11.15 -1.26
N TYR A 276 31.05 -12.19 -1.88
CA TYR A 276 29.62 -12.48 -1.81
C TYR A 276 29.08 -12.60 -0.36
N ASP A 277 29.88 -13.16 0.55
CA ASP A 277 29.51 -13.28 1.97
C ASP A 277 29.47 -11.92 2.70
N GLN A 278 30.16 -10.91 2.16
CA GLN A 278 30.15 -9.53 2.67
C GLN A 278 28.93 -8.74 2.20
N ILE A 279 28.14 -9.28 1.25
CA ILE A 279 26.90 -8.66 0.82
C ILE A 279 25.91 -8.68 1.98
N PRO A 280 25.33 -7.54 2.38
CA PRO A 280 24.41 -7.51 3.50
C PRO A 280 23.16 -8.35 3.26
N CYS A 281 22.57 -8.82 4.37
CA CYS A 281 21.50 -9.79 4.31
C CYS A 281 20.26 -9.29 3.54
N THR A 282 19.91 -8.01 3.66
CA THR A 282 18.79 -7.41 2.93
C THR A 282 19.02 -7.42 1.42
N ILE A 283 20.26 -7.20 0.97
CA ILE A 283 20.60 -7.22 -0.46
C ILE A 283 20.52 -8.65 -0.99
N ARG A 284 21.05 -9.63 -0.27
CA ARG A 284 20.93 -11.05 -0.67
C ARG A 284 19.48 -11.51 -0.74
N ASP A 285 18.66 -11.10 0.23
CA ASP A 285 17.23 -11.39 0.22
C ASP A 285 16.52 -10.69 -0.95
N ALA A 286 16.89 -9.44 -1.27
CA ALA A 286 16.36 -8.74 -2.44
C ALA A 286 16.77 -9.41 -3.77
N MET A 287 18.01 -9.89 -3.88
CA MET A 287 18.47 -10.67 -5.03
C MET A 287 17.64 -11.95 -5.18
N GLN A 288 17.40 -12.66 -4.06
CA GLN A 288 16.56 -13.86 -4.08
C GLN A 288 15.11 -13.53 -4.46
N ALA A 289 14.52 -12.51 -3.87
CA ALA A 289 13.17 -12.06 -4.21
C ALA A 289 13.08 -11.69 -5.69
N THR A 290 14.09 -11.03 -6.25
CA THR A 290 14.18 -10.65 -7.68
C THR A 290 14.18 -11.89 -8.59
N ARG A 291 14.95 -12.94 -8.24
CA ARG A 291 14.90 -14.23 -8.95
C ARG A 291 13.52 -14.85 -8.87
N GLU A 292 12.94 -14.89 -7.67
CA GLU A 292 11.65 -15.52 -7.41
C GLU A 292 10.50 -14.83 -8.12
N ILE A 293 10.50 -13.49 -8.26
CA ILE A 293 9.49 -12.79 -9.05
C ILE A 293 9.70 -12.93 -10.57
N GLY A 294 10.81 -13.53 -11.01
CA GLY A 294 11.11 -13.78 -12.42
C GLY A 294 11.88 -12.65 -13.12
N LEU A 295 12.52 -11.75 -12.36
CA LEU A 295 13.38 -10.69 -12.90
C LEU A 295 14.86 -11.10 -12.82
N ARG A 296 15.66 -10.62 -13.78
CA ARG A 296 17.11 -10.88 -13.84
C ARG A 296 17.94 -9.79 -13.15
N TYR A 297 17.45 -8.56 -13.14
CA TYR A 297 18.24 -7.41 -12.72
C TYR A 297 17.67 -6.78 -11.46
N LEU A 298 18.56 -6.45 -10.52
CA LEU A 298 18.25 -5.71 -9.30
C LEU A 298 19.10 -4.44 -9.28
N TRP A 299 18.44 -3.29 -9.13
CA TRP A 299 19.09 -2.02 -8.88
C TRP A 299 19.06 -1.68 -7.38
N VAL A 300 20.19 -1.22 -6.85
CA VAL A 300 20.37 -0.79 -5.46
C VAL A 300 21.22 0.48 -5.46
N ASP A 301 20.81 1.50 -4.72
CA ASP A 301 21.53 2.77 -4.61
C ASP A 301 22.81 2.62 -3.75
N THR A 302 23.80 3.51 -3.89
CA THR A 302 25.14 3.35 -3.29
C THR A 302 25.58 4.50 -2.38
N THR A 303 25.34 4.36 -1.06
CA THR A 303 25.76 5.20 0.10
C THR A 303 25.00 4.78 1.40
N GLY A 304 25.46 3.77 2.15
CA GLY A 304 24.80 3.43 3.42
C GLY A 304 25.48 2.36 4.28
N ASP A 305 25.28 2.46 5.59
CA ASP A 305 26.08 1.72 6.60
C ASP A 305 25.33 0.51 7.23
N SER A 306 24.07 0.21 6.82
CA SER A 306 22.99 -0.47 7.58
C SER A 306 22.26 -1.74 7.03
N ALA A 307 22.69 -2.51 6.04
CA ALA A 307 21.79 -3.43 5.29
C ALA A 307 21.56 -4.88 5.84
N ASN A 308 21.68 -5.14 7.14
CA ASN A 308 21.80 -6.53 7.66
C ASN A 308 20.53 -7.20 8.21
N VAL A 309 19.39 -6.53 8.24
CA VAL A 309 18.15 -7.09 8.83
C VAL A 309 17.56 -8.23 7.99
N GLY A 310 17.68 -8.17 6.66
CA GLY A 310 17.03 -9.12 5.74
C GLY A 310 15.58 -8.75 5.41
N LEU A 311 15.01 -9.37 4.37
CA LEU A 311 13.59 -9.27 4.03
C LEU A 311 12.84 -10.47 4.63
N LEU A 312 11.82 -10.20 5.45
CA LEU A 312 11.07 -11.23 6.17
C LEU A 312 10.32 -12.14 5.20
N GLY A 313 10.38 -13.46 5.43
CA GLY A 313 9.66 -14.45 4.63
C GLY A 313 10.31 -14.79 3.28
N VAL A 314 11.40 -14.12 2.88
CA VAL A 314 12.19 -14.52 1.70
C VAL A 314 12.95 -15.82 1.97
N ARG A 315 13.57 -15.95 3.15
CA ARG A 315 14.20 -17.18 3.63
C ARG A 315 13.25 -17.89 4.59
N SER A 316 13.23 -19.21 4.56
CA SER A 316 12.40 -19.99 5.48
C SER A 316 12.80 -19.71 6.95
N GLY A 317 11.79 -19.52 7.81
CA GLY A 317 11.97 -19.27 9.24
C GLY A 317 12.37 -17.84 9.61
N THR A 318 12.56 -16.93 8.64
CA THR A 318 12.75 -15.50 8.95
C THR A 318 11.42 -14.79 9.18
N ARG A 319 10.31 -15.43 8.80
CA ARG A 319 8.96 -14.96 9.11
C ARG A 319 8.58 -15.43 10.51
N ASN A 320 8.21 -14.50 11.38
CA ASN A 320 7.61 -14.78 12.68
C ASN A 320 6.33 -13.96 12.82
N TYR A 321 5.32 -14.32 12.02
CA TYR A 321 4.02 -13.67 12.02
C TYR A 321 2.92 -14.69 12.29
N ARG A 322 2.17 -14.45 13.36
CA ARG A 322 0.95 -15.20 13.66
C ARG A 322 -0.24 -14.39 13.18
N GLN A 323 -0.86 -14.86 12.11
CA GLN A 323 -2.06 -14.22 11.58
C GLN A 323 -3.16 -14.20 12.65
N PRO A 324 -3.82 -13.06 12.92
CA PRO A 324 -4.87 -12.98 13.92
C PRO A 324 -6.14 -13.65 13.40
N VAL A 325 -6.23 -14.94 13.68
CA VAL A 325 -7.36 -15.82 13.35
C VAL A 325 -7.81 -16.48 14.64
N GLU A 326 -9.11 -16.51 14.86
CA GLU A 326 -9.72 -17.07 16.05
C GLU A 326 -10.88 -17.98 15.65
N GLU A 327 -10.95 -19.17 16.26
CA GLU A 327 -12.06 -20.10 16.09
C GLU A 327 -13.12 -19.82 17.15
N LEU A 328 -14.31 -19.40 16.72
CA LEU A 328 -15.39 -19.03 17.63
C LEU A 328 -16.19 -20.27 18.06
N THR A 329 -16.47 -21.15 17.09
CA THR A 329 -17.08 -22.46 17.26
C THR A 329 -16.48 -23.41 16.23
N SER A 330 -16.68 -24.73 16.40
CA SER A 330 -16.12 -25.76 15.52
C SER A 330 -16.39 -25.45 14.03
N GLY A 331 -15.33 -25.19 13.27
CA GLY A 331 -15.42 -24.89 11.83
C GLY A 331 -15.94 -23.51 11.48
N PHE A 332 -15.94 -22.56 12.43
CA PHE A 332 -16.31 -21.17 12.21
C PHE A 332 -15.21 -20.24 12.73
N ARG A 333 -14.37 -19.78 11.82
CA ARG A 333 -13.21 -18.93 12.12
C ARG A 333 -13.36 -17.56 11.51
N LEU A 334 -13.00 -16.56 12.32
CA LEU A 334 -12.91 -15.18 11.89
C LEU A 334 -11.45 -14.74 11.90
N ALA A 335 -11.09 -13.87 10.97
CA ALA A 335 -9.76 -13.34 10.82
C ALA A 335 -9.79 -11.82 10.74
N PHE A 336 -8.80 -11.18 11.35
CA PHE A 336 -8.53 -9.76 11.14
C PHE A 336 -7.87 -9.60 9.76
N LYS A 337 -8.39 -8.66 8.98
CA LYS A 337 -7.91 -8.27 7.67
C LYS A 337 -7.20 -6.90 7.78
N PRO A 338 -5.92 -6.88 8.21
CA PRO A 338 -5.17 -5.63 8.41
C PRO A 338 -5.07 -4.84 7.12
N ARG A 339 -5.06 -3.51 7.22
CA ARG A 339 -4.75 -2.63 6.08
C ARG A 339 -3.26 -2.34 6.06
N ILE A 340 -2.72 -2.04 4.88
CA ILE A 340 -1.32 -1.63 4.78
C ILE A 340 -1.02 -0.42 5.67
N ALA A 341 -1.98 0.53 5.75
CA ALA A 341 -1.92 1.72 6.59
C ALA A 341 -1.69 1.40 8.08
N ASP A 342 -2.23 0.28 8.59
CA ASP A 342 -2.07 -0.14 9.99
C ASP A 342 -0.61 -0.47 10.33
N TYR A 343 0.18 -0.86 9.32
CA TYR A 343 1.60 -1.13 9.46
C TYR A 343 2.49 0.03 9.05
N LEU A 344 2.02 0.89 8.15
CA LEU A 344 2.76 2.05 7.63
C LEU A 344 2.97 3.13 8.70
N ALA A 345 2.02 3.31 9.62
CA ALA A 345 2.12 4.33 10.68
C ALA A 345 3.38 4.16 11.55
N ASP A 346 3.82 2.92 11.78
CA ASP A 346 5.03 2.61 12.56
C ASP A 346 6.27 2.39 11.66
N ALA A 347 6.12 2.43 10.33
CA ALA A 347 7.19 2.10 9.40
C ALA A 347 8.15 3.28 9.20
N VAL A 348 9.43 3.07 9.53
CA VAL A 348 10.52 4.03 9.23
C VAL A 348 10.57 4.39 7.74
N TYR A 349 10.12 3.49 6.86
CA TYR A 349 10.01 3.75 5.43
C TYR A 349 9.20 5.02 5.13
N GLU A 350 8.04 5.21 5.75
CA GLU A 350 7.14 6.34 5.46
C GLU A 350 7.63 7.66 6.07
N THR A 351 8.61 7.63 6.97
CA THR A 351 9.17 8.85 7.56
C THR A 351 10.35 9.39 6.78
N ARG A 352 10.90 8.67 5.79
CA ARG A 352 12.11 9.08 5.05
C ARG A 352 11.74 9.92 3.83
N GLY A 353 12.46 11.00 3.57
CA GLY A 353 12.19 11.84 2.40
C GLY A 353 12.38 11.13 1.06
N TRP A 354 13.42 10.30 0.92
CA TRP A 354 13.75 9.61 -0.34
C TRP A 354 12.67 8.62 -0.79
N THR A 355 12.01 7.94 0.15
CA THR A 355 10.98 6.93 -0.13
C THR A 355 9.69 7.55 -0.67
N PHE A 356 9.49 8.86 -0.49
CA PHE A 356 8.34 9.58 -1.02
C PHE A 356 8.34 9.59 -2.55
N GLN A 357 9.48 9.88 -3.18
CA GLN A 357 9.60 9.80 -4.63
C GLN A 357 9.48 8.35 -5.11
N GLU A 358 10.09 7.40 -4.39
CA GLU A 358 10.02 5.97 -4.74
C GLU A 358 8.57 5.50 -4.79
N LYS A 359 7.75 5.88 -3.81
CA LYS A 359 6.32 5.56 -3.75
C LYS A 359 5.53 6.20 -4.88
N LEU A 360 5.78 7.48 -5.19
CA LEU A 360 5.05 8.22 -6.21
C LEU A 360 5.38 7.79 -7.64
N PHE A 361 6.63 7.41 -7.91
CA PHE A 361 7.10 7.11 -9.26
C PHE A 361 7.21 5.62 -9.58
N SER A 362 7.06 4.73 -8.59
CA SER A 362 7.05 3.29 -8.83
C SER A 362 5.78 2.86 -9.57
N ARG A 363 5.97 2.21 -10.72
CA ARG A 363 4.87 1.58 -11.49
C ARG A 363 4.21 0.43 -10.73
N ARG A 364 5.04 -0.33 -10.02
CA ARG A 364 4.69 -1.50 -9.23
C ARG A 364 5.58 -1.52 -8.00
N SER A 365 5.03 -1.88 -6.85
CA SER A 365 5.75 -2.02 -5.60
C SER A 365 5.42 -3.35 -4.95
N LEU A 366 6.45 -3.99 -4.40
CA LEU A 366 6.33 -5.19 -3.58
C LEU A 366 6.82 -4.84 -2.18
N GLN A 367 5.89 -4.81 -1.23
CA GLN A 367 6.13 -4.31 0.12
C GLN A 367 6.11 -5.47 1.12
N PHE A 368 7.22 -5.65 1.83
CA PHE A 368 7.38 -6.66 2.87
C PHE A 368 7.03 -6.03 4.21
N ILE A 369 5.75 -6.07 4.58
CA ILE A 369 5.21 -5.29 5.69
C ILE A 369 4.19 -6.10 6.49
N GLY A 370 4.10 -5.85 7.80
CA GLY A 370 3.12 -6.51 8.66
C GLY A 370 3.30 -8.02 8.77
N GLY A 371 4.48 -8.55 8.43
CA GLY A 371 4.75 -9.99 8.41
C GLY A 371 4.18 -10.72 7.20
N GLY A 372 3.72 -10.01 6.17
CA GLY A 372 3.33 -10.57 4.87
C GLY A 372 3.87 -9.76 3.70
N VAL A 373 3.33 -10.02 2.52
CA VAL A 373 3.66 -9.29 1.30
C VAL A 373 2.43 -8.65 0.67
N VAL A 374 2.61 -7.40 0.24
CA VAL A 374 1.60 -6.61 -0.47
C VAL A 374 2.18 -6.17 -1.81
N PHE A 375 1.45 -6.44 -2.89
CA PHE A 375 1.76 -5.94 -4.22
C PHE A 375 0.79 -4.82 -4.56
N GLN A 376 1.32 -3.67 -4.96
CA GLN A 376 0.54 -2.53 -5.42
C GLN A 376 1.03 -2.09 -6.79
N CYS A 377 0.11 -1.76 -7.69
CA CYS A 377 0.42 -1.15 -8.97
C CYS A 377 -0.12 0.29 -9.04
N ARG A 378 0.35 1.07 -10.03
CA ARG A 378 -0.03 2.49 -10.16
C ARG A 378 -1.54 2.69 -10.39
N ARG A 379 -2.21 1.77 -11.09
CA ARG A 379 -3.67 1.75 -11.22
C ARG A 379 -4.36 1.40 -9.89
N GLY A 380 -3.75 1.64 -8.73
CA GLY A 380 -4.39 1.48 -7.43
C GLY A 380 -4.77 0.05 -7.01
N ASN A 381 -4.61 -0.98 -7.85
CA ASN A 381 -4.85 -2.36 -7.43
C ASN A 381 -3.85 -2.77 -6.36
N GLU A 382 -4.39 -3.18 -5.21
CA GLU A 382 -3.67 -3.77 -4.09
C GLU A 382 -4.02 -5.26 -4.01
N TRP A 383 -3.01 -6.11 -4.09
CA TRP A 383 -3.13 -7.53 -3.82
C TRP A 383 -2.31 -7.89 -2.59
N ARG A 384 -2.91 -8.67 -1.69
CA ARG A 384 -2.27 -9.04 -0.42
C ARG A 384 -2.34 -10.52 -0.18
N GLU A 385 -1.33 -11.02 0.53
CA GLU A 385 -1.19 -12.44 0.83
C GLU A 385 -2.30 -12.97 1.73
N ASP A 386 -2.86 -12.12 2.59
CA ASP A 386 -3.86 -12.44 3.58
C ASP A 386 -5.31 -12.36 3.07
N VAL A 387 -5.54 -12.02 1.80
CA VAL A 387 -6.89 -11.86 1.22
C VAL A 387 -7.04 -12.68 -0.06
N VAL A 388 -8.18 -13.34 -0.22
CA VAL A 388 -8.55 -13.95 -1.50
C VAL A 388 -8.95 -12.84 -2.48
N PHE A 389 -8.13 -12.58 -3.48
CA PHE A 389 -8.48 -11.67 -4.57
C PHE A 389 -9.36 -12.40 -5.61
N GLY A 390 -10.20 -11.64 -6.31
CA GLY A 390 -11.15 -12.18 -7.28
C GLY A 390 -10.62 -12.12 -8.71
N ASN A 391 -11.35 -12.73 -9.66
CA ASN A 391 -11.04 -12.70 -11.10
C ASN A 391 -11.50 -11.42 -11.82
N GLU A 392 -11.84 -10.35 -11.10
CA GLU A 392 -12.52 -9.22 -11.72
C GLU A 392 -11.60 -8.04 -11.98
N THR A 393 -11.73 -7.52 -13.21
CA THR A 393 -11.20 -6.29 -13.79
C THR A 393 -11.74 -5.05 -13.11
N GLY A 394 -11.65 -5.00 -11.77
CA GLY A 394 -11.83 -3.76 -11.05
C GLY A 394 -10.67 -2.85 -11.40
N ILE A 395 -10.91 -1.93 -12.34
CA ILE A 395 -10.07 -0.75 -12.53
C ILE A 395 -10.17 -0.01 -11.19
N ILE A 396 -9.22 -0.29 -10.30
CA ILE A 396 -8.89 0.70 -9.29
C ILE A 396 -8.18 1.79 -10.10
N GLY A 397 -8.45 3.03 -9.76
CA GLY A 397 -8.00 4.13 -10.59
C GLY A 397 -6.62 4.51 -10.17
N ASP A 398 -6.07 5.30 -11.07
CA ASP A 398 -4.85 6.03 -10.88
C ASP A 398 -4.76 6.56 -9.46
N LEU A 399 -3.63 6.29 -8.81
CA LEU A 399 -3.14 7.17 -7.77
C LEU A 399 -2.87 8.55 -8.41
N GLY A 400 -3.93 9.34 -8.54
CA GLY A 400 -3.92 10.71 -9.04
C GLY A 400 -4.09 10.84 -10.55
N VAL A 401 -5.32 10.74 -11.05
CA VAL A 401 -5.69 11.60 -12.18
C VAL A 401 -5.88 12.99 -11.57
N PRO A 402 -5.17 14.02 -12.04
CA PRO A 402 -5.39 15.39 -11.58
C PRO A 402 -6.85 15.75 -11.82
N ASP A 403 -7.55 16.14 -10.77
CA ASP A 403 -8.80 16.89 -10.92
C ASP A 403 -8.50 18.11 -11.82
N GLU A 404 -9.07 18.14 -13.03
CA GLU A 404 -8.81 19.20 -14.03
C GLU A 404 -9.20 20.59 -13.50
N ASP A 405 -10.06 20.65 -12.48
CA ASP A 405 -10.51 21.87 -11.81
C ASP A 405 -9.64 22.27 -10.60
N ASN A 406 -8.64 21.46 -10.20
CA ASN A 406 -7.80 21.76 -9.04
C ASN A 406 -6.45 22.39 -9.46
N ASP A 407 -6.44 23.72 -9.54
CA ASP A 407 -5.31 24.53 -10.01
C ASP A 407 -4.06 24.47 -9.12
N ILE A 408 -4.18 24.19 -7.81
CA ILE A 408 -3.02 24.12 -6.90
C ILE A 408 -3.07 23.00 -5.85
N GLY A 409 -4.24 22.51 -5.45
CA GLY A 409 -4.40 21.63 -4.28
C GLY A 409 -3.64 20.32 -4.37
N ASN A 410 -3.52 19.73 -5.56
CA ASN A 410 -2.71 18.51 -5.78
C ASN A 410 -1.22 18.77 -5.50
N SER A 411 -0.70 19.92 -5.94
CA SER A 411 0.69 20.33 -5.70
C SER A 411 0.94 20.70 -4.25
N GLU A 412 -0.01 21.40 -3.61
CA GLU A 412 0.03 21.72 -2.19
C GLU A 412 0.08 20.46 -1.33
N GLY A 413 -0.78 19.48 -1.60
CA GLY A 413 -0.80 18.20 -0.88
C GLY A 413 0.52 17.44 -0.95
N LEU A 414 1.18 17.45 -2.11
CA LEU A 414 2.52 16.86 -2.28
C LEU A 414 3.59 17.59 -1.47
N ILE A 415 3.59 18.93 -1.50
CA ILE A 415 4.55 19.75 -0.73
C ILE A 415 4.33 19.57 0.77
N GLN A 416 3.07 19.58 1.21
CA GLN A 416 2.71 19.40 2.62
C GLN A 416 3.14 18.03 3.13
N SER A 417 2.81 16.96 2.40
CA SER A 417 3.15 15.58 2.78
C SER A 417 4.66 15.36 2.84
N TYR A 418 5.41 15.97 1.92
CA TYR A 418 6.87 15.84 1.86
C TYR A 418 7.60 16.65 2.95
N SER A 419 7.07 17.81 3.32
CA SER A 419 7.77 18.77 4.20
C SER A 419 8.06 18.22 5.60
N GLY A 420 7.22 17.30 6.10
CA GLY A 420 7.37 16.65 7.40
C GLY A 420 8.35 15.47 7.43
N LEU A 421 8.93 15.08 6.29
CA LEU A 421 9.77 13.88 6.21
C LEU A 421 11.18 14.11 6.78
N SER A 422 11.76 13.02 7.24
CA SER A 422 13.07 12.94 7.89
C SER A 422 14.19 12.63 6.89
N PHE A 423 15.38 13.17 7.17
CA PHE A 423 16.57 13.03 6.33
C PHE A 423 17.79 12.71 7.20
N THR A 424 18.63 11.78 6.75
CA THR A 424 19.96 11.55 7.37
C THR A 424 20.85 12.79 7.27
N PHE A 425 20.75 13.50 6.14
CA PHE A 425 21.43 14.77 5.90
C PHE A 425 20.41 15.82 5.45
N ASP A 426 20.31 16.93 6.19
CA ASP A 426 19.37 18.03 5.90
C ASP A 426 19.45 18.54 4.45
N SER A 427 20.65 18.48 3.84
CA SER A 427 20.89 18.89 2.45
C SER A 427 20.21 17.99 1.42
N GLY A 428 19.82 16.77 1.80
CA GLY A 428 19.15 15.79 0.95
C GLY A 428 17.75 16.20 0.51
N ILE A 429 17.13 17.17 1.18
CA ILE A 429 15.71 17.51 0.96
C ILE A 429 15.39 17.97 -0.46
N TYR A 430 16.27 18.74 -1.12
CA TYR A 430 16.00 19.16 -2.49
C TYR A 430 16.25 18.05 -3.50
N PHE A 431 17.21 17.17 -3.22
CA PHE A 431 17.53 16.05 -4.12
C PHE A 431 16.42 14.99 -4.10
N ALA A 432 15.93 14.62 -2.92
CA ALA A 432 14.82 13.69 -2.75
C ALA A 432 13.47 14.22 -3.25
N PHE A 433 13.35 15.55 -3.43
CA PHE A 433 12.16 16.18 -4.00
C PHE A 433 12.28 16.48 -5.49
N ALA A 434 13.44 16.25 -6.12
CA ALA A 434 13.73 16.80 -7.44
C ALA A 434 12.77 16.31 -8.54
N GLY A 435 12.38 15.02 -8.52
CA GLY A 435 11.41 14.48 -9.46
C GLY A 435 10.02 15.12 -9.29
N ILE A 436 9.58 15.28 -8.04
CA ILE A 436 8.29 15.88 -7.69
C ILE A 436 8.28 17.37 -8.02
N ALA A 437 9.38 18.07 -7.74
CA ALA A 437 9.58 19.46 -8.10
C ALA A 437 9.41 19.67 -9.61
N LYS A 438 10.03 18.80 -10.43
CA LYS A 438 9.90 18.83 -11.89
C LYS A 438 8.45 18.59 -12.32
N HIS A 439 7.75 17.66 -11.67
CA HIS A 439 6.34 17.38 -11.93
C HIS A 439 5.45 18.60 -11.61
N ILE A 440 5.56 19.15 -10.40
CA ILE A 440 4.80 20.33 -9.96
C ILE A 440 5.08 21.52 -10.88
N SER A 441 6.35 21.77 -11.22
CA SER A 441 6.72 22.88 -12.11
C SER A 441 6.08 22.77 -13.49
N ARG A 442 5.92 21.56 -14.01
CA ARG A 442 5.24 21.32 -15.30
C ARG A 442 3.74 21.51 -15.19
N GLY A 443 3.10 20.90 -14.19
CA GLY A 443 1.66 21.00 -13.98
C GLY A 443 1.20 22.45 -13.78
N LEU A 444 1.90 23.20 -12.93
CA LEU A 444 1.61 24.61 -12.66
C LEU A 444 2.18 25.58 -13.69
N LYS A 445 2.94 25.08 -14.68
CA LYS A 445 3.70 25.89 -15.66
C LYS A 445 4.50 27.00 -14.97
N SER A 446 5.13 26.68 -13.84
CA SER A 446 5.79 27.64 -12.94
C SER A 446 7.07 27.07 -12.34
N ASP A 447 8.13 27.87 -12.27
CA ASP A 447 9.33 27.48 -11.54
C ASP A 447 9.05 27.40 -10.03
N LEU A 448 9.78 26.54 -9.34
CA LEU A 448 9.80 26.46 -7.89
C LEU A 448 10.95 27.31 -7.31
N CYS A 449 10.64 28.17 -6.35
CA CYS A 449 11.59 28.87 -5.50
C CYS A 449 11.63 28.18 -4.14
N HIS A 450 12.70 27.43 -3.84
CA HIS A 450 12.83 26.69 -2.58
C HIS A 450 11.69 25.72 -2.26
N GLY A 451 11.02 25.19 -3.29
CA GLY A 451 9.85 24.31 -3.15
C GLY A 451 8.50 25.02 -3.27
N ILE A 452 8.49 26.36 -3.41
CA ILE A 452 7.28 27.16 -3.56
C ILE A 452 7.08 27.56 -5.03
N PRO A 453 5.93 27.29 -5.67
CA PRO A 453 5.63 27.74 -7.02
C PRO A 453 5.58 29.27 -7.12
N LYS A 454 6.36 29.86 -8.04
CA LYS A 454 6.42 31.33 -8.18
C LYS A 454 5.07 31.95 -8.54
N ALA A 455 4.27 31.27 -9.36
CA ALA A 455 2.97 31.75 -9.81
C ALA A 455 1.92 31.77 -8.69
N TYR A 456 2.11 30.98 -7.64
CA TYR A 456 1.20 30.84 -6.50
C TYR A 456 1.87 31.26 -5.19
N PHE A 457 2.87 32.14 -5.27
CA PHE A 457 3.67 32.52 -4.10
C PHE A 457 2.81 33.12 -2.98
N ASP A 458 1.82 33.94 -3.33
CA ASP A 458 0.82 34.50 -2.43
C ASP A 458 -0.02 33.45 -1.71
N TRP A 459 -0.41 32.36 -2.40
CA TRP A 459 -1.10 31.22 -1.78
C TRP A 459 -0.25 30.57 -0.68
N PHE A 460 1.01 30.26 -0.98
CA PHE A 460 1.91 29.61 -0.01
C PHE A 460 2.37 30.54 1.13
N LEU A 461 2.20 31.86 1.01
CA LEU A 461 2.38 32.77 2.14
C LEU A 461 1.31 32.60 3.22
N LEU A 462 0.16 32.02 2.88
CA LEU A 462 -0.93 31.73 3.83
C LEU A 462 -0.69 30.43 4.60
N SER A 463 0.29 29.62 4.19
CA SER A 463 0.58 28.34 4.83
C SER A 463 1.03 28.54 6.28
N THR A 464 0.53 27.69 7.18
CA THR A 464 0.89 27.69 8.59
C THR A 464 1.57 26.36 8.96
N ASN A 465 2.31 26.36 10.06
CA ASN A 465 2.93 25.14 10.54
C ASN A 465 1.89 24.27 11.25
N LEU A 466 1.78 23.00 10.86
CA LEU A 466 0.94 22.01 11.55
C LEU A 466 1.53 21.63 12.92
N GLU A 467 2.84 21.71 13.05
CA GLU A 467 3.59 21.38 14.27
C GLU A 467 4.77 22.34 14.47
N HIS A 468 5.39 22.31 15.65
CA HIS A 468 6.54 23.16 15.96
C HIS A 468 7.73 22.85 15.03
N GLN A 469 8.14 23.84 14.23
CA GLN A 469 9.22 23.68 13.26
C GLN A 469 10.56 24.20 13.79
N THR A 470 11.64 23.47 13.51
CA THR A 470 13.02 23.92 13.76
C THR A 470 13.68 24.31 12.44
N ARG A 471 14.30 25.50 12.39
CA ARG A 471 14.99 25.96 11.18
C ARG A 471 16.23 25.11 10.92
N ARG A 472 16.35 24.55 9.70
CA ARG A 472 17.54 23.80 9.27
C ARG A 472 18.77 24.72 9.25
N LYS A 473 19.89 24.24 9.80
CA LYS A 473 21.12 25.04 9.95
C LYS A 473 21.90 25.24 8.65
N ARG A 474 21.68 24.36 7.66
CA ARG A 474 22.31 24.43 6.33
C ARG A 474 21.22 24.46 5.26
N ALA A 475 21.08 25.58 4.56
CA ALA A 475 20.29 25.65 3.35
C ALA A 475 21.19 25.30 2.15
N PRO A 476 20.77 24.44 1.22
CA PRO A 476 21.45 24.23 -0.06
C PRO A 476 21.29 25.48 -0.92
N ASN A 477 22.13 26.48 -0.69
CA ASN A 477 22.21 27.67 -1.53
C ASN A 477 23.62 28.24 -1.44
N GLN A 478 24.55 27.69 -2.22
CA GLN A 478 25.54 28.51 -2.91
C GLN A 478 25.75 27.92 -4.30
N ARG A 479 25.62 28.77 -5.31
CA ARG A 479 26.31 28.59 -6.58
C ARG A 479 27.74 28.18 -6.25
N HIS A 480 28.19 27.05 -6.81
CA HIS A 480 29.61 26.72 -6.86
C HIS A 480 30.31 27.73 -7.80
N GLU A 481 30.53 28.94 -7.32
CA GLU A 481 31.64 29.77 -7.76
C GLU A 481 32.48 29.98 -6.52
N GLN A 482 33.73 29.50 -6.57
CA GLN A 482 34.74 29.51 -5.50
C GLN A 482 34.73 28.31 -4.53
N ASP A 483 34.77 27.10 -5.08
CA ASP A 483 35.54 26.02 -4.42
C ASP A 483 36.78 25.73 -5.30
N PRO A 484 38.01 26.11 -4.88
CA PRO A 484 39.22 25.85 -5.66
C PRO A 484 39.51 24.35 -5.86
N ALA A 485 38.81 23.45 -5.16
CA ALA A 485 38.99 22.00 -5.29
C ALA A 485 38.29 21.40 -6.53
N ARG A 486 37.45 22.15 -7.26
CA ARG A 486 36.74 21.65 -8.45
C ARG A 486 37.28 22.15 -9.79
N THR A 487 38.21 23.12 -9.80
CA THR A 487 38.88 23.57 -11.04
C THR A 487 40.14 22.78 -11.38
N ALA A 488 40.62 21.91 -10.49
CA ALA A 488 41.64 20.93 -10.83
C ALA A 488 40.97 19.69 -11.43
N LYS A 489 41.26 19.38 -12.71
CA LYS A 489 40.95 18.09 -13.31
C LYS A 489 41.33 16.97 -12.33
N PRO A 490 40.43 16.00 -12.03
CA PRO A 490 40.74 14.98 -11.03
C PRO A 490 41.89 14.11 -11.55
N ASN A 491 43.01 14.17 -10.83
CA ASN A 491 44.05 13.16 -10.95
C ASN A 491 43.58 11.95 -10.12
N LEU A 492 43.47 10.79 -10.77
CA LEU A 492 42.83 9.58 -10.24
C LEU A 492 43.49 9.04 -8.96
N ASP A 493 44.71 9.48 -8.65
CA ASP A 493 45.50 8.97 -7.52
C ASP A 493 45.06 9.51 -6.14
N ASN A 494 44.30 10.62 -6.08
CA ASN A 494 43.96 11.27 -4.80
C ASN A 494 42.66 10.76 -4.14
N LEU A 495 41.81 10.01 -4.85
CA LEU A 495 40.57 9.45 -4.27
C LEU A 495 40.82 8.20 -3.41
N VAL A 496 41.94 7.51 -3.61
CA VAL A 496 42.30 6.30 -2.84
C VAL A 496 42.89 6.65 -1.46
N SER A 497 43.48 7.85 -1.31
CA SER A 497 44.18 8.22 -0.07
C SER A 497 43.26 8.78 1.04
N ALA A 498 42.07 9.28 0.75
CA ALA A 498 41.23 9.96 1.74
C ALA A 498 40.47 9.00 2.68
N TYR A 499 40.30 7.73 2.30
CA TYR A 499 39.56 6.73 3.08
C TYR A 499 40.43 5.65 3.74
N SER A 500 41.76 5.73 3.60
CA SER A 500 42.70 4.80 4.25
C SER A 500 43.13 5.23 5.66
N ALA A 501 42.57 6.31 6.20
CA ALA A 501 43.01 6.91 7.46
C ALA A 501 41.85 7.13 8.44
N ARG A 502 41.19 6.04 8.84
CA ARG A 502 40.49 5.86 10.12
C ARG A 502 40.12 4.38 10.22
N LEU A 503 41.02 3.65 10.90
CA LEU A 503 40.89 2.26 11.31
C LEU A 503 39.55 1.97 12.00
#